data_AF-F8GG36-F1
#
_entry.id   AF-F8GG36-F1
#
_cell.length_a   1.000
_cell.length_b   1.000
_cell.length_c   1.000
_cell.angle_alpha   90.00
_cell.angle_beta   90.00
_cell.angle_gamma   90.00
#
_symmetry.space_group_name_H-M   'P 1'
#
loop_
_entity.id
_entity.type
_entity.pdbx_description
1 polymer ?
#
loop_
_entity_poly.entity_id
_entity_poly.type
_entity_poly.pdbx_seq_one_letter_code
_entity_poly.pdbx_strand_id
1 'polypeptide(L)'
;MIDINQFCGKDDIRSHLNAPFIVDNRIVATNGHVIIVMPNDGKNEYPQCPERFNAARVINIIESATAWVTANKDEMVLPEMVPCLVCRGTGKAKKIKCKECEGDGTVNAETDYSTYHDLQCASCGGAGYDNNLETDETCPDCNGSGKVYEPYACVEILGINVQAKYLRLIIDEESLEFSSAKENGMLVFRTGSDTIGAIMGCRI
;
A
#
# COMPACT_ATOMS: atom_id res chain seq x y z
N MET A 1 15.96 5.85 7.91
CA MET A 1 16.29 5.70 6.47
C MET A 1 15.18 4.88 5.87
N ILE A 2 14.41 5.51 4.99
CA ILE A 2 13.24 4.92 4.36
C ILE A 2 13.67 3.78 3.42
N ASP A 3 13.04 2.62 3.59
CA ASP A 3 13.10 1.55 2.60
C ASP A 3 12.03 1.78 1.52
N ILE A 4 12.48 2.23 0.35
CA ILE A 4 11.60 2.61 -0.76
C ILE A 4 10.73 1.45 -1.25
N ASN A 5 11.16 0.21 -1.10
CA ASN A 5 10.42 -0.96 -1.57
C ASN A 5 9.12 -1.17 -0.78
N GLN A 6 9.00 -0.61 0.43
CA GLN A 6 7.78 -0.69 1.24
C GLN A 6 6.62 0.12 0.64
N PHE A 7 6.92 1.00 -0.31
CA PHE A 7 5.92 1.80 -1.02
C PHE A 7 5.37 1.10 -2.26
N CYS A 8 6.03 0.04 -2.75
CA CYS A 8 5.60 -0.72 -3.90
C CYS A 8 4.38 -1.61 -3.61
N GLY A 9 3.62 -1.92 -4.65
CA GLY A 9 2.61 -2.98 -4.61
C GLY A 9 3.26 -4.35 -4.37
N LYS A 10 2.50 -5.28 -3.80
CA LYS A 10 2.91 -6.69 -3.67
C LYS A 10 1.96 -7.54 -4.47
N ASP A 11 2.51 -8.28 -5.44
CA ASP A 11 1.72 -9.06 -6.41
C ASP A 11 0.62 -8.22 -7.07
N ASP A 12 0.90 -6.93 -7.29
CA ASP A 12 -0.04 -6.00 -7.91
C ASP A 12 -0.18 -6.36 -9.40
N ILE A 13 -1.43 -6.47 -9.86
CA ILE A 13 -1.75 -6.72 -11.28
C ILE A 13 -1.13 -5.66 -12.20
N ARG A 14 -0.91 -4.45 -11.69
CA ARG A 14 -0.14 -3.40 -12.34
C ARG A 14 1.33 -3.70 -12.08
N SER A 15 1.90 -4.61 -12.87
CA SER A 15 3.24 -5.16 -12.67
C SER A 15 4.34 -4.11 -12.38
N HIS A 16 4.23 -2.94 -13.00
CA HIS A 16 5.14 -1.80 -12.83
C HIS A 16 5.12 -1.14 -11.44
N LEU A 17 4.12 -1.42 -10.61
CA LEU A 17 4.05 -0.93 -9.23
C LEU A 17 4.78 -1.85 -8.24
N ASN A 18 5.20 -3.05 -8.66
CA ASN A 18 5.87 -4.02 -7.79
C ASN A 18 7.36 -3.71 -7.55
N ALA A 19 7.92 -2.70 -8.20
CA ALA A 19 9.30 -2.25 -8.02
C ALA A 19 9.39 -0.73 -8.20
N PRO A 20 10.42 -0.07 -7.65
CA PRO A 20 10.67 1.34 -7.94
C PRO A 20 10.98 1.56 -9.42
N PHE A 21 10.71 2.77 -9.91
CA PHE A 21 10.95 3.20 -11.29
C PHE A 21 11.43 4.64 -11.34
N ILE A 22 11.98 5.06 -12.48
CA ILE A 22 12.52 6.41 -12.69
C ILE A 22 11.51 7.33 -13.38
N VAL A 23 11.36 8.54 -12.87
CA VAL A 23 10.62 9.65 -13.49
C VAL A 23 11.49 10.91 -13.40
N ASP A 24 11.81 11.55 -14.51
CA ASP A 24 12.60 12.80 -14.55
C ASP A 24 13.86 12.77 -13.65
N ASN A 25 14.64 11.68 -13.75
CA ASN A 25 15.84 11.41 -12.94
C ASN A 25 15.59 11.35 -11.41
N ARG A 26 14.39 10.98 -10.98
CA ARG A 26 14.04 10.69 -9.58
C ARG A 26 13.56 9.26 -9.45
N ILE A 27 13.83 8.66 -8.29
CA ILE A 27 13.36 7.31 -7.97
C ILE A 27 11.96 7.45 -7.37
N VAL A 28 11.00 6.72 -7.92
CA VAL A 28 9.60 6.74 -7.51
C VAL A 28 9.16 5.33 -7.15
N ALA A 29 8.43 5.20 -6.05
CA ALA A 29 7.75 3.96 -5.68
C ALA A 29 6.33 4.24 -5.19
N THR A 30 5.39 3.38 -5.56
CA THR A 30 3.97 3.52 -5.18
C THR A 30 3.20 2.20 -5.33
N ASN A 31 2.15 2.05 -4.52
CA ASN A 31 1.15 0.98 -4.61
C ASN A 31 -0.23 1.54 -5.03
N GLY A 32 -0.27 2.79 -5.50
CA GLY A 32 -1.47 3.52 -5.86
C GLY A 32 -2.18 4.25 -4.71
N HIS A 33 -1.83 4.00 -3.45
CA HIS A 33 -2.41 4.68 -2.28
C HIS A 33 -1.39 5.56 -1.53
N VAL A 34 -0.11 5.22 -1.66
CA VAL A 34 1.00 6.05 -1.18
C VAL A 34 2.04 6.13 -2.30
N ILE A 35 2.69 7.28 -2.42
CA ILE A 35 3.81 7.50 -3.33
C ILE A 35 4.96 8.15 -2.56
N ILE A 36 6.17 7.74 -2.88
CA ILE A 36 7.42 8.38 -2.45
C ILE A 36 8.27 8.69 -3.66
N VAL A 37 8.96 9.82 -3.60
CA VAL A 37 9.87 10.33 -4.61
C VAL A 37 11.17 10.70 -3.91
N MET A 38 12.27 10.12 -4.37
CA MET A 38 13.62 10.30 -3.80
C MET A 38 14.61 10.74 -4.88
N PRO A 39 15.72 11.40 -4.50
CA PRO A 39 16.83 11.66 -5.41
C PRO A 39 17.36 10.36 -6.00
N ASN A 40 17.68 10.38 -7.29
CA ASN A 40 18.45 9.30 -7.90
C ASN A 40 19.94 9.51 -7.61
N ASP A 41 20.52 8.68 -6.74
CA ASP A 41 21.94 8.70 -6.42
C ASP A 41 22.80 7.87 -7.40
N GLY A 42 22.17 7.28 -8.42
CA GLY A 42 22.82 6.49 -9.47
C GLY A 42 23.34 5.14 -9.00
N LYS A 43 23.09 4.72 -7.75
CA LYS A 43 23.58 3.44 -7.23
C LYS A 43 22.73 2.25 -7.64
N ASN A 44 21.45 2.48 -7.91
CA ASN A 44 20.50 1.44 -8.29
C ASN A 44 19.98 1.69 -9.71
N GLU A 45 19.88 0.62 -10.49
CA GLU A 45 19.24 0.64 -11.79
C GLU A 45 17.76 0.30 -11.63
N TYR A 46 16.88 1.26 -11.97
CA TYR A 46 15.44 1.07 -11.99
C TYR A 46 14.89 1.30 -13.40
N PRO A 47 13.81 0.59 -13.80
CA PRO A 47 13.17 0.81 -15.09
C PRO A 47 12.60 2.24 -15.18
N GLN A 48 12.52 2.77 -16.41
CA GLN A 48 11.81 4.03 -16.64
C GLN A 48 10.31 3.87 -16.39
N CYS A 49 9.66 4.94 -15.96
CA CYS A 49 8.22 4.98 -15.75
C CYS A 49 7.48 4.53 -17.02
N PRO A 50 6.51 3.60 -16.92
CA PRO A 50 5.71 3.19 -18.06
C PRO A 50 4.92 4.37 -18.63
N GLU A 51 4.78 4.45 -19.95
CA GLU A 51 4.08 5.55 -20.66
C GLU A 51 2.64 5.78 -20.18
N ARG A 52 1.97 4.73 -19.68
CA ARG A 52 0.58 4.79 -19.20
C ARG A 52 0.43 5.32 -17.77
N PHE A 53 1.51 5.40 -17.00
CA PHE A 53 1.47 5.85 -15.61
C PHE A 53 1.84 7.33 -15.54
N ASN A 54 0.85 8.18 -15.27
CA ASN A 54 1.07 9.64 -15.15
C ASN A 54 1.59 9.99 -13.74
N ALA A 55 2.77 9.50 -13.39
CA ALA A 55 3.47 9.83 -12.15
C ALA A 55 3.67 11.36 -12.03
N ALA A 56 3.98 12.02 -13.15
CA ALA A 56 4.19 13.46 -13.23
C ALA A 56 3.02 14.27 -12.66
N ARG A 57 1.77 13.82 -12.87
CA ARG A 57 0.61 14.49 -12.28
C ARG A 57 0.66 14.51 -10.75
N VAL A 58 0.98 13.39 -10.12
CA VAL A 58 1.03 13.30 -8.65
C VAL A 58 2.23 14.05 -8.11
N ILE A 59 3.37 13.96 -8.79
CA ILE A 59 4.57 14.73 -8.49
C ILE A 59 4.29 16.24 -8.49
N ASN A 60 3.57 16.75 -9.51
CA ASN A 60 3.20 18.17 -9.58
C ASN A 60 2.29 18.60 -8.42
N ILE A 61 1.39 17.73 -7.95
CA ILE A 61 0.57 18.00 -6.75
C ILE A 61 1.47 18.12 -5.52
N ILE A 62 2.46 17.24 -5.37
CA ILE A 62 3.40 17.26 -4.24
C ILE A 62 4.27 18.53 -4.29
N GLU A 63 4.79 18.89 -5.46
CA GLU A 63 5.67 20.04 -5.65
C GLU A 63 4.93 21.38 -5.50
N SER A 64 3.63 21.41 -5.80
CA SER A 64 2.80 22.61 -5.59
C SER A 64 2.33 22.77 -4.14
N ALA A 65 2.64 21.83 -3.25
CA ALA A 65 2.24 21.89 -1.86
C ALA A 65 2.89 23.06 -1.12
N THR A 66 2.07 23.80 -0.38
CA THR A 66 2.47 24.98 0.41
C THR A 66 2.04 24.80 1.86
N ALA A 67 2.38 25.76 2.74
CA ALA A 67 1.98 25.72 4.16
C ALA A 67 2.42 24.44 4.88
N TRP A 68 3.72 24.15 4.82
CA TRP A 68 4.33 22.99 5.50
C TRP A 68 4.29 23.15 7.01
N VAL A 69 3.93 22.08 7.70
CA VAL A 69 3.86 21.99 9.16
C VAL A 69 4.73 20.83 9.62
N THR A 70 5.63 21.08 10.58
CA THR A 70 6.42 20.03 11.20
C THR A 70 5.52 19.03 11.91
N ALA A 71 5.76 17.74 11.65
CA ALA A 71 4.98 16.67 12.21
C ALA A 71 5.12 16.61 13.74
N ASN A 72 4.02 16.75 14.47
CA ASN A 72 3.99 16.51 15.91
C ASN A 72 3.73 15.03 16.18
N LYS A 73 4.79 14.29 16.57
CA LYS A 73 4.68 12.84 16.82
C LYS A 73 3.74 12.50 17.97
N ASP A 74 3.57 13.39 18.94
CA ASP A 74 2.67 13.19 20.07
C ASP A 74 1.19 13.29 19.67
N GLU A 75 0.88 14.00 18.58
CA GLU A 75 -0.48 14.12 18.02
C GLU A 75 -0.80 13.00 17.02
N MET A 76 0.22 12.35 16.45
CA MET A 76 0.06 11.26 15.48
C MET A 76 -0.04 9.89 16.17
N VAL A 77 -1.06 9.73 17.01
CA VAL A 77 -1.27 8.45 17.72
C VAL A 77 -1.80 7.41 16.74
N LEU A 78 -0.96 6.44 16.39
CA LEU A 78 -1.37 5.30 15.58
C LEU A 78 -2.26 4.36 16.42
N PRO A 79 -3.35 3.84 15.84
CA PRO A 79 -4.21 2.86 16.51
C PRO A 79 -3.45 1.57 16.82
N GLU A 80 -3.93 0.80 17.80
CA GLU A 80 -3.31 -0.48 18.10
C GLU A 80 -3.39 -1.45 16.92
N MET A 81 -2.32 -2.23 16.72
CA MET A 81 -2.34 -3.28 15.71
C MET A 81 -3.02 -4.53 16.27
N VAL A 82 -3.83 -5.17 15.43
CA VAL A 82 -4.52 -6.42 15.73
C VAL A 82 -3.73 -7.62 15.18
N PRO A 83 -3.93 -8.84 15.71
CA PRO A 83 -3.35 -10.04 15.12
C PRO A 83 -3.74 -10.19 13.65
N CYS A 84 -2.77 -10.49 12.80
CA CYS A 84 -3.02 -10.73 11.38
C CYS A 84 -3.90 -11.97 11.19
N LEU A 85 -5.05 -11.80 10.54
CA LEU A 85 -6.02 -12.89 10.32
C LEU A 85 -5.47 -13.98 9.39
N VAL A 86 -4.61 -13.61 8.43
CA VAL A 86 -4.02 -14.54 7.46
C VAL A 86 -3.07 -15.53 8.11
N CYS A 87 -2.16 -15.06 8.97
CA CYS A 87 -1.21 -15.93 9.68
C CYS A 87 -1.62 -16.25 11.12
N ARG A 88 -2.77 -15.75 11.58
CA ARG A 88 -3.25 -15.88 12.97
C ARG A 88 -2.22 -15.44 14.01
N GLY A 89 -1.48 -14.37 13.70
CA GLY A 89 -0.48 -13.81 14.60
C GLY A 89 0.91 -14.47 14.55
N THR A 90 1.12 -15.53 13.78
CA THR A 90 2.40 -16.26 13.76
C THR A 90 3.49 -15.55 12.95
N GLY A 91 3.11 -14.64 12.05
CA GLY A 91 4.01 -14.05 11.06
C GLY A 91 4.33 -14.97 9.88
N LYS A 92 3.84 -16.21 9.85
CA LYS A 92 4.11 -17.20 8.80
C LYS A 92 2.83 -17.65 8.12
N ALA A 93 2.77 -17.51 6.80
CA ALA A 93 1.64 -17.98 6.01
C ALA A 93 1.99 -17.98 4.52
N LYS A 94 1.46 -18.97 3.79
CA LYS A 94 1.52 -19.05 2.34
C LYS A 94 0.11 -19.07 1.78
N LYS A 95 -0.17 -18.19 0.81
CA LYS A 95 -1.41 -18.24 0.04
C LYS A 95 -1.32 -19.37 -0.97
N ILE A 96 -2.24 -20.32 -0.90
CA ILE A 96 -2.36 -21.42 -1.85
C ILE A 96 -3.61 -21.16 -2.67
N LYS A 97 -3.46 -21.17 -4.00
CA LYS A 97 -4.59 -21.04 -4.93
C LYS A 97 -5.69 -22.05 -4.58
N CYS A 98 -6.92 -21.58 -4.45
CA CYS A 98 -8.06 -22.44 -4.18
C CYS A 98 -8.26 -23.38 -5.37
N LYS A 99 -8.40 -24.68 -5.09
CA LYS A 99 -8.52 -25.70 -6.13
C LYS A 99 -9.88 -25.69 -6.84
N GLU A 100 -10.92 -25.21 -6.19
CA GLU A 100 -12.28 -25.21 -6.74
C GLU A 100 -12.48 -24.08 -7.76
N CYS A 101 -12.03 -22.87 -7.43
CA CYS A 101 -12.17 -21.70 -8.31
C CYS A 101 -10.87 -21.32 -9.04
N GLU A 102 -9.82 -22.13 -8.93
CA GLU A 102 -8.51 -21.90 -9.56
C GLU A 102 -7.92 -20.49 -9.35
N GLY A 103 -8.24 -19.83 -8.24
CA GLY A 103 -7.75 -18.48 -7.94
C GLY A 103 -8.74 -17.36 -8.19
N ASP A 104 -9.85 -17.63 -8.88
CA ASP A 104 -10.78 -16.58 -9.33
C ASP A 104 -11.71 -16.08 -8.21
N GLY A 105 -11.82 -16.85 -7.12
CA GLY A 105 -12.75 -16.56 -6.02
C GLY A 105 -14.22 -16.78 -6.38
N THR A 106 -14.52 -17.09 -7.64
CA THR A 106 -15.87 -17.38 -8.13
C THR A 106 -15.90 -18.70 -8.88
N VAL A 107 -17.08 -19.31 -8.96
CA VAL A 107 -17.35 -20.54 -9.71
C VAL A 107 -18.64 -20.37 -10.50
N ASN A 108 -18.74 -21.09 -11.61
CA ASN A 108 -20.00 -21.23 -12.33
C ASN A 108 -20.62 -22.57 -11.94
N ALA A 109 -21.93 -22.58 -11.66
CA ALA A 109 -22.66 -23.80 -11.35
C ALA A 109 -23.70 -24.06 -12.43
N GLU A 110 -23.77 -25.29 -12.91
CA GLU A 110 -24.76 -25.71 -13.91
C GLU A 110 -25.71 -26.74 -13.31
N THR A 111 -26.98 -26.61 -13.67
CA THR A 111 -28.05 -27.56 -13.36
C THR A 111 -28.75 -27.91 -14.66
N ASP A 112 -29.56 -28.97 -14.66
CA ASP A 112 -30.35 -29.37 -15.84
C ASP A 112 -31.28 -28.27 -16.40
N TYR A 113 -31.54 -27.21 -15.62
CA TYR A 113 -32.48 -26.15 -15.98
C TYR A 113 -31.82 -24.78 -16.19
N SER A 114 -30.60 -24.57 -15.70
CA SER A 114 -29.96 -23.25 -15.74
C SER A 114 -28.47 -23.29 -15.41
N THR A 115 -27.76 -22.25 -15.85
CA THR A 115 -26.37 -21.97 -15.49
C THR A 115 -26.32 -20.69 -14.65
N TYR A 116 -25.66 -20.77 -13.50
CA TYR A 116 -25.43 -19.66 -12.59
C TYR A 116 -23.96 -19.25 -12.72
N HIS A 117 -23.74 -17.98 -13.04
CA HIS A 117 -22.40 -17.44 -13.24
C HIS A 117 -21.93 -16.64 -12.03
N ASP A 118 -20.61 -16.56 -11.86
CA ASP A 118 -19.93 -15.70 -10.89
C ASP A 118 -20.39 -15.91 -9.44
N LEU A 119 -20.75 -17.15 -9.09
CA LEU A 119 -21.10 -17.50 -7.72
C LEU A 119 -19.86 -17.44 -6.85
N GLN A 120 -19.97 -16.85 -5.66
CA GLN A 120 -18.86 -16.84 -4.71
C GLN A 120 -18.42 -18.27 -4.38
N CYS A 121 -17.13 -18.56 -4.56
CA CYS A 121 -16.57 -19.88 -4.27
C CYS A 121 -16.70 -20.19 -2.78
N ALA A 122 -17.48 -21.23 -2.45
CA ALA A 122 -17.77 -21.60 -1.07
C ALA A 122 -16.53 -22.14 -0.34
N SER A 123 -15.64 -22.87 -1.02
CA SER A 123 -14.44 -23.43 -0.39
C SER A 123 -13.49 -22.36 0.17
N CYS A 124 -13.34 -21.24 -0.52
CA CYS A 124 -12.45 -20.14 -0.09
C CYS A 124 -13.20 -18.88 0.36
N GLY A 125 -14.53 -18.93 0.47
CA GLY A 125 -15.36 -17.78 0.82
C GLY A 125 -15.16 -16.59 -0.12
N GLY A 126 -14.86 -16.84 -1.40
CA GLY A 126 -14.60 -15.80 -2.39
C GLY A 126 -13.18 -15.24 -2.44
N ALA A 127 -12.26 -15.69 -1.58
CA ALA A 127 -10.91 -15.15 -1.55
C ALA A 127 -10.05 -15.56 -2.76
N GLY A 128 -10.36 -16.70 -3.39
CA GLY A 128 -9.54 -17.31 -4.45
C GLY A 128 -8.34 -18.10 -3.92
N TYR A 129 -8.06 -18.06 -2.62
CA TYR A 129 -6.94 -18.75 -1.99
C TYR A 129 -7.27 -19.24 -0.58
N ASP A 130 -6.53 -20.25 -0.15
CA ASP A 130 -6.47 -20.74 1.22
C ASP A 130 -5.15 -20.33 1.86
N ASN A 131 -5.15 -20.15 3.18
CA ASN A 131 -3.94 -19.80 3.93
C ASN A 131 -3.33 -21.07 4.53
N ASN A 132 -2.15 -21.47 4.04
CA ASN A 132 -1.34 -22.51 4.68
C ASN A 132 -0.47 -21.90 5.78
N LEU A 133 -0.69 -22.35 7.02
CA LEU A 133 0.07 -21.92 8.20
C LEU A 133 1.26 -22.84 8.52
N GLU A 134 1.29 -24.05 7.95
CA GLU A 134 2.39 -25.00 8.07
C GLU A 134 3.47 -24.68 7.01
N THR A 135 4.08 -23.51 7.16
CA THR A 135 5.12 -23.01 6.26
C THR A 135 6.12 -22.16 7.02
N ASP A 136 7.34 -22.06 6.50
CA ASP A 136 8.35 -21.10 6.95
C ASP A 136 8.36 -19.80 6.14
N GLU A 137 7.47 -19.69 5.14
CA GLU A 137 7.33 -18.48 4.34
C GLU A 137 6.77 -17.32 5.18
N THR A 138 7.42 -16.16 5.06
CA THR A 138 6.97 -14.90 5.66
C THR A 138 5.57 -14.56 5.18
N CYS A 139 4.64 -14.31 6.11
CA CYS A 139 3.28 -13.94 5.78
C CYS A 139 3.26 -12.65 4.93
N PRO A 140 2.66 -12.68 3.73
CA PRO A 140 2.69 -11.53 2.80
C PRO A 140 1.87 -10.34 3.30
N ASP A 141 0.86 -10.58 4.14
CA ASP A 141 -0.06 -9.53 4.61
C ASP A 141 0.50 -8.73 5.78
N CYS A 142 1.31 -9.35 6.64
CA CYS A 142 1.90 -8.70 7.82
C CYS A 142 3.43 -8.60 7.77
N ASN A 143 4.06 -9.07 6.69
CA ASN A 143 5.51 -9.06 6.51
C ASN A 143 6.27 -9.70 7.68
N GLY A 144 5.74 -10.79 8.22
CA GLY A 144 6.39 -11.51 9.33
C GLY A 144 6.09 -10.95 10.72
N SER A 145 5.49 -9.77 10.84
CA SER A 145 5.25 -9.16 12.15
C SER A 145 4.15 -9.86 12.96
N GLY A 146 3.27 -10.62 12.31
CA GLY A 146 2.09 -11.21 12.93
C GLY A 146 0.99 -10.21 13.27
N LYS A 147 1.18 -8.92 13.01
CA LYS A 147 0.24 -7.86 13.37
C LYS A 147 -0.03 -6.93 12.19
N VAL A 148 -1.24 -6.40 12.13
CA VAL A 148 -1.65 -5.43 11.10
C VAL A 148 -2.52 -4.36 11.73
N TYR A 149 -2.58 -3.18 11.11
CA TYR A 149 -3.66 -2.24 11.40
C TYR A 149 -4.97 -2.78 10.82
N GLU A 150 -6.09 -2.47 11.46
CA GLU A 150 -7.39 -2.76 10.86
C GLU A 150 -7.52 -2.04 9.50
N PRO A 151 -8.23 -2.62 8.50
CA PRO A 151 -8.25 -2.08 7.13
C PRO A 151 -8.69 -0.62 7.01
N TYR A 152 -9.53 -0.15 7.94
CA TYR A 152 -10.07 1.22 7.96
C TYR A 152 -9.50 2.08 9.09
N ALA A 153 -8.47 1.59 9.78
CA ALA A 153 -7.83 2.35 10.86
C ALA A 153 -7.16 3.59 10.26
N CYS A 154 -7.71 4.77 10.56
CA CYS A 154 -7.26 6.05 10.03
C CYS A 154 -6.76 6.97 11.14
N VAL A 155 -5.88 7.89 10.75
CA VAL A 155 -5.44 9.03 11.57
C VAL A 155 -5.71 10.30 10.79
N GLU A 156 -6.31 11.30 11.43
CA GLU A 156 -6.53 12.60 10.81
C GLU A 156 -5.29 13.48 10.96
N ILE A 157 -4.77 13.98 9.83
CA ILE A 157 -3.66 14.93 9.79
C ILE A 157 -4.05 16.08 8.86
N LEU A 158 -4.00 17.31 9.38
CA LEU A 158 -4.37 18.53 8.64
C LEU A 158 -5.76 18.45 7.97
N GLY A 159 -6.71 17.73 8.59
CA GLY A 159 -8.06 17.50 8.08
C GLY A 159 -8.15 16.47 6.94
N ILE A 160 -7.12 15.64 6.75
CA ILE A 160 -7.12 14.49 5.85
C ILE A 160 -7.01 13.22 6.68
N ASN A 161 -7.97 12.31 6.52
CA ASN A 161 -7.92 10.99 7.13
C ASN A 161 -7.05 10.05 6.29
N VAL A 162 -5.95 9.55 6.84
CA VAL A 162 -5.03 8.62 6.15
C VAL A 162 -4.97 7.27 6.85
N GLN A 163 -4.81 6.17 6.10
CA GLN A 163 -4.69 4.85 6.73
C GLN A 163 -3.40 4.77 7.55
N ALA A 164 -3.52 4.26 8.78
CA ALA A 164 -2.43 4.11 9.73
C ALA A 164 -1.24 3.33 9.13
N LYS A 165 -1.52 2.30 8.32
CA LYS A 165 -0.49 1.48 7.67
C LYS A 165 0.43 2.27 6.73
N TYR A 166 -0.07 3.32 6.08
CA TYR A 166 0.73 4.15 5.19
C TYR A 166 1.48 5.23 5.97
N LEU A 167 0.84 5.83 6.98
CA LEU A 167 1.50 6.78 7.88
C LEU A 167 2.69 6.13 8.60
N ARG A 168 2.56 4.85 9.00
CA ARG A 168 3.63 4.10 9.67
C ARG A 168 4.93 4.01 8.87
N LEU A 169 4.88 4.12 7.53
CA LEU A 169 6.07 4.07 6.67
C LEU A 169 7.00 5.27 6.85
N ILE A 170 6.48 6.39 7.35
CA ILE A 170 7.20 7.67 7.40
C ILE A 170 7.22 8.32 8.79
N ILE A 171 6.34 7.90 9.70
CA ILE A 171 6.13 8.58 11.00
C ILE A 171 7.38 8.67 11.88
N ASP A 172 8.31 7.72 11.73
CA ASP A 172 9.52 7.65 12.55
C ASP A 172 10.62 8.62 12.04
N GLU A 173 10.47 9.21 10.84
CA GLU A 173 11.45 10.14 10.28
C GLU A 173 11.56 11.44 11.10
N GLU A 174 12.78 11.95 11.27
CA GLU A 174 13.07 13.07 12.19
C GLU A 174 12.65 14.44 11.65
N SER A 175 12.79 14.65 10.35
CA SER A 175 12.50 15.91 9.66
C SER A 175 11.17 15.88 8.89
N LEU A 176 10.23 15.05 9.37
CA LEU A 176 8.94 14.88 8.74
C LEU A 176 8.10 16.16 8.83
N GLU A 177 7.67 16.64 7.67
CA GLU A 177 6.73 17.76 7.55
C GLU A 177 5.57 17.36 6.64
N PHE A 178 4.40 17.93 6.92
CA PHE A 178 3.17 17.69 6.17
C PHE A 178 2.62 18.95 5.53
N SER A 179 1.88 18.77 4.45
CA SER A 179 0.99 19.75 3.85
C SER A 179 -0.29 19.06 3.38
N SER A 180 -1.40 19.79 3.36
CA SER A 180 -2.68 19.25 2.88
C SER A 180 -2.97 19.72 1.44
N ALA A 181 -3.09 18.77 0.51
CA ALA A 181 -3.66 19.01 -0.81
C ALA A 181 -5.14 18.61 -0.79
N LYS A 182 -5.97 19.37 -0.04
CA LYS A 182 -7.37 19.02 0.25
C LYS A 182 -8.23 18.83 -1.00
N GLU A 183 -8.03 19.66 -2.02
CA GLU A 183 -8.74 19.55 -3.30
C GLU A 183 -8.47 18.22 -4.02
N ASN A 184 -7.32 17.60 -3.75
CA ASN A 184 -6.93 16.31 -4.28
C ASN A 184 -7.19 15.16 -3.29
N GLY A 185 -7.63 15.46 -2.07
CA GLY A 185 -7.80 14.47 -1.00
C GLY A 185 -6.49 13.77 -0.63
N MET A 186 -5.37 14.49 -0.63
CA MET A 186 -4.05 13.93 -0.33
C MET A 186 -3.39 14.64 0.86
N LEU A 187 -2.74 13.84 1.70
CA LEU A 187 -1.76 14.33 2.66
C LEU A 187 -0.38 14.26 2.01
N VAL A 188 0.25 15.40 1.79
CA VAL A 188 1.58 15.50 1.22
C VAL A 188 2.60 15.52 2.35
N PHE A 189 3.73 14.86 2.16
CA PHE A 189 4.82 14.85 3.13
C PHE A 189 6.16 15.13 2.48
N ARG A 190 7.10 15.62 3.29
CA ARG A 190 8.52 15.69 2.95
C ARG A 190 9.37 15.33 4.17
N THR A 191 10.57 14.84 3.91
CA THR A 191 11.57 14.53 4.94
C THR A 191 12.96 14.60 4.34
N GLY A 192 13.96 14.94 5.14
CA GLY A 192 15.31 15.22 4.68
C GLY A 192 15.35 16.41 3.72
N SER A 193 16.38 16.47 2.88
CA SER A 193 16.54 17.58 1.93
C SER A 193 15.64 17.46 0.70
N ASP A 194 15.43 16.25 0.18
CA ASP A 194 14.89 16.06 -1.18
C ASP A 194 13.93 14.85 -1.31
N THR A 195 13.46 14.28 -0.21
CA THR A 195 12.46 13.20 -0.24
C THR A 195 11.07 13.77 -0.01
N ILE A 196 10.17 13.51 -0.96
CA ILE A 196 8.79 13.99 -0.95
C ILE A 196 7.84 12.83 -1.24
N GLY A 197 6.57 12.98 -0.88
CA GLY A 197 5.57 11.97 -1.18
C GLY A 197 4.16 12.42 -0.83
N ALA A 198 3.21 11.52 -1.08
CA ALA A 198 1.82 11.74 -0.72
C ALA A 198 1.14 10.44 -0.30
N ILE A 199 0.18 10.56 0.61
CA ILE A 199 -0.74 9.51 1.04
C ILE A 199 -2.15 9.91 0.62
N MET A 200 -2.84 9.01 -0.07
CA MET A 200 -4.25 9.19 -0.42
C MET A 200 -5.12 9.17 0.83
N GLY A 201 -5.99 10.16 0.95
CA GLY A 201 -7.00 10.20 1.98
C GLY A 201 -8.03 9.08 1.82
N CYS A 202 -8.50 8.55 2.94
CA CYS A 202 -9.63 7.63 2.98
C CYS A 202 -10.92 8.42 2.91
N ARG A 203 -11.87 7.91 2.12
CA ARG A 203 -13.26 8.36 2.20
C ARG A 203 -13.88 7.64 3.39
N ILE A 204 -14.13 8.38 4.47
CA ILE A 204 -14.90 7.94 5.63
C ILE A 204 -16.36 8.31 5.38
#